data_AF-A0A7R7T5Z5-F1
#
_entry.id   AF-A0A7R7T5Z5-F1
#
_cell.length_a   1.000
_cell.length_b   1.000
_cell.length_c   1.000
_cell.angle_alpha   90.00
_cell.angle_beta   90.00
_cell.angle_gamma   90.00
#
_symmetry.space_group_name_H-M   'P 1'
#
loop_
_entity.id
_entity.type
_entity.pdbx_description
1 polymer ?
#
loop_
_entity_poly.entity_id
_entity_poly.type
_entity_poly.pdbx_seq_one_letter_code
_entity_poly.pdbx_strand_id
1 'polypeptide(L)'
;MTSPAEETVHLYLSDMHNMFQTPEVDPFLGENIEASGIDQLIDTMNARHGGQKPVSAIAIHLPEAQITPELPTRMSTAITNYCNAQIRLAAQKKRETWLEGRKALRIGLVFWAICLALSLLFEEVIFTRHAMGRLFGEGFIIAGWVGLWRPAELLLYDWRPYSREIRRYEEIQRMKVVLVPREAGGTQLAIPI
;
A
#
# COMPACT_ATOMS: atom_id res chain seq x y z
N MET A 1 0.58 19.88 33.27
CA MET A 1 -0.06 18.55 33.05
C MET A 1 0.42 18.01 31.72
N THR A 2 1.55 17.31 31.76
CA THR A 2 2.23 16.70 30.60
C THR A 2 1.58 15.35 30.30
N SER A 3 0.78 15.29 29.22
CA SER A 3 0.16 14.06 28.70
C SER A 3 1.24 13.12 28.16
N PRO A 4 1.14 11.79 28.33
CA PRO A 4 2.24 10.86 28.17
C PRO A 4 2.64 10.69 26.70
N ALA A 5 3.73 11.33 26.27
CA ALA A 5 4.49 11.06 25.03
C ALA A 5 3.67 10.47 23.85
N GLU A 6 2.57 11.15 23.51
CA GLU A 6 1.74 10.85 22.34
C GLU A 6 2.45 11.39 21.12
N GLU A 7 3.00 10.49 20.30
CA GLU A 7 3.64 10.92 19.07
C GLU A 7 2.54 11.43 18.13
N THR A 8 2.59 12.73 17.86
CA THR A 8 1.58 13.46 17.10
C THR A 8 2.19 13.84 15.77
N VAL A 9 1.53 13.46 14.67
CA VAL A 9 1.96 13.89 13.33
C VAL A 9 1.38 15.27 13.07
N HIS A 10 2.25 16.25 12.81
CA HIS A 10 1.87 17.61 12.50
C HIS A 10 1.79 17.79 10.98
N LEU A 11 0.61 18.16 10.49
CA LEU A 11 0.36 18.47 9.08
C LEU A 11 0.05 19.96 8.96
N TYR A 12 0.70 20.63 8.01
CA TYR A 12 0.49 22.04 7.74
C TYR A 12 -0.31 22.18 6.46
N LEU A 13 -1.53 22.72 6.56
CA LEU A 13 -2.45 22.85 5.43
C LEU A 13 -2.88 24.31 5.27
N SER A 14 -2.78 24.80 4.03
CA SER A 14 -3.23 26.15 3.65
C SER A 14 -4.76 26.22 3.54
N ASP A 15 -5.39 25.11 3.15
CA ASP A 15 -6.84 24.93 3.02
C ASP A 15 -7.22 23.50 3.42
N MET A 16 -8.45 23.32 3.89
CA MET A 16 -9.06 22.00 4.11
C MET A 16 -9.13 21.13 2.87
N HIS A 17 -9.35 21.72 1.69
CA HIS A 17 -9.44 20.97 0.44
C HIS A 17 -8.10 20.30 0.10
N ASN A 18 -6.98 20.91 0.51
CA ASN A 18 -5.62 20.38 0.33
C ASN A 18 -5.34 19.13 1.18
N MET A 19 -6.25 18.75 2.09
CA MET A 19 -6.15 17.50 2.84
C MET A 19 -6.31 16.29 1.91
N PHE A 20 -7.18 16.41 0.90
CA PHE A 20 -7.52 15.33 -0.03
C PHE A 20 -7.13 15.63 -1.49
N GLN A 21 -6.86 16.89 -1.80
CA GLN A 21 -6.42 17.34 -3.12
C GLN A 21 -4.96 17.78 -3.04
N THR A 22 -4.18 17.43 -4.06
CA THR A 22 -2.84 18.00 -4.22
C THR A 22 -2.99 19.50 -4.47
N PRO A 23 -2.33 20.37 -3.68
CA PRO A 23 -2.26 21.80 -3.96
C PRO A 23 -1.85 22.07 -5.41
N GLU A 24 -2.41 23.11 -6.02
CA GLU A 24 -1.94 23.55 -7.34
C GLU A 24 -0.47 23.96 -7.23
N VAL A 25 0.38 23.26 -7.98
CA VAL A 25 1.82 23.54 -8.02
C VAL A 25 2.02 24.83 -8.82
N ASP A 26 2.43 25.89 -8.14
CA ASP A 26 2.91 27.11 -8.79
C ASP A 26 4.46 27.04 -8.89
N PRO A 27 5.02 26.77 -10.09
CA PRO A 27 6.47 26.66 -10.27
C PRO A 27 7.22 27.98 -10.03
N PHE A 28 6.51 29.11 -9.95
CA PHE A 28 7.09 30.42 -9.72
C PHE A 28 7.21 30.79 -8.24
N LEU A 29 6.59 30.02 -7.33
CA LEU A 29 6.62 30.25 -5.88
C LEU A 29 7.75 29.49 -5.15
N GLY A 30 8.70 28.89 -5.87
CA GLY A 30 9.76 28.05 -5.29
C GLY A 30 9.32 26.60 -5.12
N GLU A 31 10.14 25.78 -4.44
CA GLU A 31 10.01 24.31 -4.32
C GLU A 31 8.79 23.87 -3.48
N ASN A 32 7.57 24.22 -3.92
CA ASN A 32 6.31 23.80 -3.31
C ASN A 32 5.68 22.66 -4.12
N ILE A 33 6.39 21.54 -4.21
CA ILE A 33 5.77 20.25 -4.56
C ILE A 33 5.09 19.75 -3.28
N GLU A 34 4.01 20.41 -2.87
CA GLU A 34 3.24 19.98 -1.70
C GLU A 34 2.41 18.75 -2.09
N ALA A 35 2.73 17.57 -1.54
CA ALA A 35 1.84 16.42 -1.61
C ALA A 35 0.55 16.72 -0.80
N SER A 36 -0.57 16.05 -1.11
CA SER A 36 -1.80 16.26 -0.35
C SER A 36 -1.58 15.92 1.13
N GLY A 37 -2.35 16.52 2.04
CA GLY A 37 -2.19 16.28 3.48
C GLY A 37 -2.29 14.79 3.86
N ILE A 38 -3.13 14.03 3.16
CA ILE A 38 -3.26 12.59 3.37
C ILE A 38 -2.07 11.80 2.82
N ASP A 39 -1.48 12.22 1.70
CA ASP A 39 -0.28 11.59 1.15
C ASP A 39 0.93 11.82 2.07
N GLN A 40 1.09 13.05 2.59
CA GLN A 40 2.11 13.36 3.58
C GLN A 40 1.95 12.53 4.86
N LEU A 41 0.71 12.36 5.32
CA LEU A 41 0.39 11.51 6.47
C LEU A 41 0.74 10.05 6.19
N ILE A 42 0.37 9.54 5.02
CA ILE A 42 0.68 8.17 4.60
C ILE A 42 2.19 7.98 4.50
N ASP A 43 2.93 8.89 3.88
CA ASP A 43 4.39 8.80 3.74
C ASP A 43 5.10 8.87 5.09
N THR A 44 4.63 9.74 5.98
CA THR A 44 5.09 9.78 7.37
C THR A 44 4.85 8.43 8.04
N MET A 45 3.65 7.86 7.91
CA MET A 45 3.33 6.53 8.44
C MET A 45 4.12 5.40 7.78
N ASN A 46 4.53 5.57 6.52
CA ASN A 46 5.30 4.59 5.75
C ASN A 46 6.77 4.57 6.15
N ALA A 47 7.34 5.74 6.45
CA ALA A 47 8.72 5.93 6.87
C ALA A 47 8.97 5.41 8.31
N ARG A 48 7.90 5.26 9.10
CA ARG A 48 8.00 4.74 10.48
C ARG A 48 8.32 3.25 10.49
N HIS A 49 9.37 2.89 11.21
CA HIS A 49 9.78 1.51 11.41
C HIS A 49 8.94 0.82 12.50
N GLY A 50 8.77 -0.50 12.41
CA GLY A 50 7.90 -1.31 13.29
C GLY A 50 8.26 -1.34 14.79
N GLY A 51 9.33 -0.67 15.21
CA GLY A 51 9.72 -0.51 16.62
C GLY A 51 9.32 0.85 17.23
N GLN A 52 8.73 1.76 16.46
CA GLN A 52 8.35 3.09 16.94
C GLN A 52 7.00 3.06 17.67
N LYS A 53 6.77 4.04 18.55
CA LYS A 53 5.52 4.15 19.31
C LYS A 53 4.35 4.41 18.35
N PRO A 54 3.15 3.87 18.63
CA PRO A 54 1.98 4.13 17.79
C PRO A 54 1.63 5.63 17.80
N VAL A 55 1.34 6.19 16.62
CA VAL A 55 0.78 7.55 16.51
C VAL A 55 -0.64 7.51 17.06
N SER A 56 -0.92 8.35 18.05
CA SER A 56 -2.25 8.45 18.68
C SER A 56 -3.06 9.62 18.15
N ALA A 57 -2.42 10.65 17.60
CA ALA A 57 -3.08 11.86 17.15
C ALA A 57 -2.47 12.47 15.88
N ILE A 58 -3.33 13.15 15.10
CA ILE A 58 -2.97 13.94 13.93
C ILE A 58 -3.33 15.39 14.26
N ALA A 59 -2.33 16.27 14.30
CA ALA A 59 -2.50 17.70 14.51
C ALA A 59 -2.47 18.42 13.16
N ILE A 60 -3.62 18.94 12.75
CA ILE A 60 -3.81 19.63 11.48
C ILE A 60 -3.79 21.13 11.74
N HIS A 61 -2.76 21.82 11.24
CA HIS A 61 -2.58 23.26 11.40
C HIS A 61 -3.29 24.01 10.27
N LEU A 62 -4.32 24.80 10.61
CA LEU A 62 -5.10 25.61 9.66
C LEU A 62 -5.12 27.08 10.06
N PRO A 63 -5.28 28.01 9.10
CA PRO A 63 -5.54 29.41 9.42
C PRO A 63 -6.76 29.57 10.34
N GLU A 64 -6.63 30.38 11.39
CA GLU A 64 -7.66 30.57 12.42
C GLU A 64 -9.02 30.98 11.84
N ALA A 65 -9.02 31.75 10.75
CA ALA A 65 -10.22 32.19 10.04
C ALA A 65 -11.07 31.03 9.47
N GLN A 66 -10.50 29.84 9.29
CA GLN A 66 -11.20 28.66 8.76
C GLN A 66 -11.71 27.72 9.87
N ILE A 67 -11.23 27.87 11.11
CA ILE A 67 -11.54 26.95 12.22
C ILE A 67 -12.94 27.25 12.76
N THR A 68 -13.92 26.51 12.29
CA THR A 68 -15.30 26.52 12.82
C THR A 68 -15.52 25.43 13.87
N PRO A 69 -16.46 25.58 14.82
CA PRO A 69 -16.68 24.60 15.90
C PRO A 69 -17.04 23.20 15.41
N GLU A 70 -17.69 23.08 14.25
CA GLU A 70 -18.09 21.81 13.64
C GLU A 70 -16.97 21.15 12.82
N LEU A 71 -15.89 21.89 12.57
CA LEU A 71 -14.84 21.47 11.65
C LEU A 71 -14.05 20.25 12.10
N PRO A 72 -13.66 20.10 13.38
CA PRO A 72 -12.94 18.90 13.83
C PRO A 72 -13.75 17.62 13.54
N THR A 73 -15.06 17.65 13.82
CA THR A 73 -15.96 16.51 13.62
C THR A 73 -16.16 16.22 12.13
N ARG A 74 -16.36 17.26 11.32
CA ARG A 74 -16.49 17.11 9.85
C ARG A 74 -15.21 16.56 9.23
N MET A 75 -14.04 17.05 9.67
CA MET A 75 -12.73 16.59 9.20
C MET A 75 -12.48 15.13 9.58
N SER A 76 -12.72 14.76 10.84
CA SER A 76 -12.62 13.37 11.31
C SER A 76 -13.53 12.44 10.51
N THR A 77 -14.75 12.88 10.20
CA THR A 77 -15.70 12.12 9.38
C THR A 77 -15.20 11.97 7.94
N ALA A 78 -14.68 13.06 7.34
CA ALA A 78 -14.13 13.03 5.98
C ALA A 78 -12.93 12.09 5.86
N ILE A 79 -11.99 12.13 6.81
CA ILE A 79 -10.82 11.23 6.88
C ILE A 79 -11.30 9.79 7.00
N THR A 80 -12.25 9.52 7.91
CA THR A 80 -12.81 8.17 8.08
C THR A 80 -13.44 7.65 6.79
N ASN A 81 -14.22 8.47 6.10
CA ASN A 81 -14.87 8.13 4.83
C ASN A 81 -13.85 7.87 3.72
N TYR A 82 -12.80 8.69 3.62
CA TYR A 82 -11.71 8.49 2.67
C TYR A 82 -10.99 7.17 2.93
N CYS A 83 -10.57 6.93 4.18
CA CYS A 83 -9.91 5.68 4.56
C CYS A 83 -10.80 4.46 4.28
N ASN A 84 -12.11 4.54 4.57
CA ASN A 84 -13.07 3.46 4.26
C ASN A 84 -13.16 3.19 2.75
N ALA A 85 -13.14 4.23 1.92
CA ALA A 85 -13.13 4.09 0.47
C ALA A 85 -11.85 3.39 0.00
N GLN A 86 -10.68 3.80 0.51
CA GLN A 86 -9.39 3.20 0.15
C GLN A 86 -9.24 1.76 0.63
N ILE A 87 -9.65 1.45 1.87
CA ILE A 87 -9.68 0.08 2.39
C ILE A 87 -10.51 -0.84 1.49
N ARG A 88 -11.69 -0.36 1.06
CA ARG A 88 -12.56 -1.13 0.16
C ARG A 88 -11.90 -1.38 -1.20
N LEU A 89 -11.26 -0.37 -1.79
CA LEU A 89 -10.54 -0.52 -3.06
C LEU A 89 -9.34 -1.47 -2.95
N ALA A 90 -8.53 -1.33 -1.90
CA ALA A 90 -7.40 -2.22 -1.64
C ALA A 90 -7.85 -3.66 -1.37
N ALA A 91 -8.96 -3.87 -0.66
CA ALA A 91 -9.55 -5.19 -0.44
C ALA A 91 -10.04 -5.84 -1.74
N GLN A 92 -10.64 -5.05 -2.65
CA GLN A 92 -11.03 -5.52 -3.98
C GLN A 92 -9.81 -5.95 -4.80
N LYS A 93 -8.78 -5.10 -4.91
CA LYS A 93 -7.53 -5.42 -5.61
C LYS A 93 -6.83 -6.65 -5.05
N LYS A 94 -6.81 -6.80 -3.72
CA LYS A 94 -6.29 -8.00 -3.05
C LYS A 94 -7.06 -9.25 -3.49
N ARG A 95 -8.40 -9.19 -3.53
CA ARG A 95 -9.23 -10.32 -3.95
C ARG A 95 -9.00 -10.67 -5.42
N GLU A 96 -8.88 -9.68 -6.29
CA GLU A 96 -8.59 -9.87 -7.71
C GLU A 96 -7.24 -10.56 -7.91
N THR A 97 -6.19 -10.06 -7.25
CA THR A 97 -4.84 -10.64 -7.26
C THR A 97 -4.86 -12.11 -6.81
N TRP A 98 -5.60 -12.43 -5.74
CA TRP A 98 -5.76 -13.79 -5.25
C TRP A 98 -6.49 -14.71 -6.24
N LEU A 99 -7.52 -14.19 -6.92
CA LEU A 99 -8.26 -14.94 -7.93
C LEU A 99 -7.40 -15.20 -9.17
N GLU A 100 -6.63 -14.19 -9.61
CA GLU A 100 -5.70 -14.30 -10.71
C GLU A 100 -4.58 -15.32 -10.40
N GLY A 101 -3.95 -15.22 -9.23
CA GLY A 101 -2.93 -16.17 -8.77
C GLY A 101 -3.47 -17.61 -8.73
N ARG A 102 -4.72 -17.80 -8.29
CA ARG A 102 -5.35 -19.13 -8.26
C ARG A 102 -5.77 -19.65 -9.64
N LYS A 103 -6.11 -18.78 -10.59
CA LYS A 103 -6.32 -19.17 -11.99
C LYS A 103 -4.98 -19.58 -12.62
N ALA A 104 -3.94 -18.76 -12.44
CA ALA A 104 -2.60 -19.05 -12.93
C ALA A 104 -2.05 -20.36 -12.34
N LEU A 105 -2.27 -20.62 -11.05
CA LEU A 105 -1.86 -21.87 -10.40
C LEU A 105 -2.54 -23.09 -11.00
N ARG A 106 -3.85 -23.00 -11.26
CA ARG A 106 -4.59 -24.10 -11.92
C ARG A 106 -4.07 -24.37 -13.32
N ILE A 107 -3.81 -23.33 -14.11
CA ILE A 107 -3.27 -23.47 -15.46
C ILE A 107 -1.86 -24.09 -15.41
N GLY A 108 -0.99 -23.59 -14.52
CA GLY A 108 0.35 -24.13 -14.31
C GLY A 108 0.33 -25.60 -13.86
N LEU A 109 -0.57 -25.96 -12.95
CA LEU A 109 -0.72 -27.34 -12.47
C LEU A 109 -1.22 -28.28 -13.58
N VAL A 110 -2.18 -27.85 -14.39
CA VAL A 110 -2.67 -28.62 -15.55
C VAL A 110 -1.56 -28.82 -16.57
N PHE A 111 -0.82 -27.75 -16.90
CA PHE A 111 0.32 -27.84 -17.80
C PHE A 111 1.39 -28.82 -17.28
N TRP A 112 1.74 -28.71 -15.99
CA TRP A 112 2.69 -29.62 -15.35
C TRP A 112 2.20 -31.08 -15.34
N ALA A 113 0.92 -31.31 -15.04
CA ALA A 113 0.33 -32.65 -15.08
C ALA A 113 0.36 -33.25 -16.50
N ILE A 114 0.09 -32.45 -17.53
CA ILE A 114 0.20 -32.88 -18.93
C ILE A 114 1.67 -33.22 -19.28
N CYS A 115 2.62 -32.41 -18.84
CA CYS A 115 4.05 -32.64 -19.03
C CYS A 115 4.50 -33.96 -18.39
N LEU A 116 4.08 -34.22 -17.15
CA LEU A 116 4.37 -35.47 -16.46
C LEU A 116 3.72 -36.68 -17.14
N ALA A 117 2.46 -36.56 -17.56
CA ALA A 117 1.76 -37.63 -18.27
C ALA A 117 2.46 -37.96 -19.59
N LEU A 118 2.89 -36.95 -20.35
CA LEU A 118 3.70 -37.14 -21.55
C LEU A 118 5.04 -37.82 -21.22
N SER A 119 5.73 -37.41 -20.16
CA SER A 119 6.99 -38.05 -19.75
C SER A 119 6.79 -39.55 -19.47
N LEU A 120 5.75 -39.92 -18.72
CA LEU A 120 5.43 -41.32 -18.41
C LEU A 120 5.07 -42.13 -19.66
N LEU A 121 4.22 -41.57 -20.55
CA LEU A 121 3.86 -42.21 -21.81
C LEU A 121 5.07 -42.42 -22.73
N PHE A 122 5.98 -41.44 -22.79
CA PHE A 122 7.19 -41.54 -23.59
C PHE A 122 8.21 -42.52 -22.98
N GLU A 123 8.27 -42.67 -21.66
CA GLU A 123 9.08 -43.71 -21.01
C GLU A 123 8.56 -45.12 -21.33
N GLU A 124 7.24 -45.33 -21.32
CA GLU A 124 6.63 -46.62 -21.66
C GLU A 124 6.78 -46.98 -23.14
N VAL A 125 6.67 -45.99 -24.05
CA VAL A 125 6.71 -46.22 -25.51
C VAL A 125 8.14 -46.19 -26.08
N ILE A 126 9.06 -45.39 -25.52
CA ILE A 126 10.42 -45.15 -26.07
C ILE A 126 11.51 -45.84 -25.23
N PHE A 127 11.21 -47.02 -24.66
CA PHE A 127 12.21 -47.87 -24.00
C PHE A 127 13.41 -48.22 -24.91
N THR A 128 13.32 -47.95 -26.22
CA THR A 128 14.36 -48.21 -27.22
C THR A 128 15.41 -47.09 -27.41
N ARG A 129 15.24 -45.87 -26.87
CA ARG A 129 16.22 -44.77 -27.02
C ARG A 129 16.51 -44.03 -25.70
N HIS A 130 17.37 -44.62 -24.87
CA HIS A 130 17.76 -44.14 -23.53
C HIS A 130 18.20 -42.66 -23.41
N ALA A 131 18.72 -42.03 -24.47
CA ALA A 131 19.23 -40.65 -24.40
C ALA A 131 18.13 -39.57 -24.50
N MET A 132 17.06 -39.81 -25.27
CA MET A 132 16.01 -38.80 -25.45
C MET A 132 15.06 -38.75 -24.26
N GLY A 133 14.69 -39.90 -23.67
CA GLY A 133 13.80 -39.93 -22.50
C GLY A 133 14.35 -39.12 -21.31
N ARG A 134 15.66 -39.18 -21.05
CA ARG A 134 16.29 -38.45 -19.95
C ARG A 134 16.31 -36.92 -20.16
N LEU A 135 16.58 -36.49 -21.39
CA LEU A 135 16.57 -35.07 -21.80
C LEU A 135 15.17 -34.44 -21.71
N PHE A 136 14.15 -35.16 -22.16
CA PHE A 136 12.76 -34.68 -22.05
C PHE A 136 12.26 -34.67 -20.60
N GLY A 137 12.59 -35.69 -19.79
CA GLY A 137 12.23 -35.73 -18.37
C GLY A 137 12.81 -34.56 -17.57
N GLU A 138 14.10 -34.24 -17.75
CA GLU A 138 14.73 -33.09 -17.12
C GLU A 138 14.19 -31.76 -17.64
N GLY A 139 13.96 -31.63 -18.95
CA GLY A 139 13.38 -30.44 -19.57
C GLY A 139 11.94 -30.15 -19.11
N PHE A 140 11.11 -31.18 -18.95
CA PHE A 140 9.74 -31.05 -18.45
C PHE A 140 9.69 -30.66 -16.97
N ILE A 141 10.63 -31.15 -16.15
CA ILE A 141 10.77 -30.72 -14.75
C ILE A 141 11.11 -29.22 -14.70
N ILE A 142 12.09 -28.77 -15.49
CA ILE A 142 12.49 -27.36 -15.56
C ILE A 142 11.33 -26.49 -16.07
N ALA A 143 10.64 -26.90 -17.14
CA ALA A 143 9.50 -26.17 -17.70
C ALA A 143 8.32 -26.09 -16.72
N GLY A 144 8.04 -27.17 -16.00
CA GLY A 144 6.99 -27.23 -14.97
C GLY A 144 7.26 -26.27 -13.82
N TRP A 145 8.50 -26.23 -13.33
CA TRP A 145 8.92 -25.30 -12.29
C TRP A 145 8.84 -23.83 -12.77
N VAL A 146 9.30 -23.53 -13.98
CA VAL A 146 9.23 -22.16 -14.56
C VAL A 146 7.78 -21.71 -14.72
N GLY A 147 6.90 -22.60 -15.18
CA GLY A 147 5.47 -22.33 -15.30
C GLY A 147 4.77 -22.10 -13.95
N LEU A 148 5.29 -22.69 -12.86
CA LEU A 148 4.73 -22.55 -11.51
C LEU A 148 5.24 -21.31 -10.75
N TRP A 149 6.34 -20.70 -11.19
CA TRP A 149 6.92 -19.53 -10.53
C TRP A 149 5.97 -18.34 -10.48
N ARG A 150 5.40 -17.94 -11.62
CA ARG A 150 4.50 -16.77 -11.69
C ARG A 150 3.24 -16.90 -10.81
N PRO A 151 2.54 -18.06 -10.80
CA PRO A 151 1.46 -18.29 -9.84
C PRO A 151 1.89 -18.22 -8.38
N ALA A 152 3.04 -18.81 -8.05
CA ALA A 152 3.57 -18.82 -6.69
C ALA A 152 3.94 -17.40 -6.24
N GLU A 153 4.54 -16.60 -7.12
CA GLU A 153 4.88 -15.20 -6.90
C GLU A 153 3.63 -14.36 -6.57
N LEU A 154 2.59 -14.45 -7.41
CA LEU A 154 1.31 -13.76 -7.18
C LEU A 154 0.69 -14.12 -5.83
N LEU A 155 0.71 -15.41 -5.47
CA LEU A 155 0.11 -15.91 -4.23
C LEU A 155 0.97 -15.63 -2.98
N LEU A 156 2.28 -15.45 -3.12
CA LEU A 156 3.17 -15.22 -1.98
C LEU A 156 3.38 -13.74 -1.70
N TYR A 157 3.53 -12.91 -2.74
CA TYR A 157 4.02 -11.55 -2.60
C TYR A 157 3.00 -10.47 -2.98
N ASP A 158 2.26 -10.63 -4.08
CA ASP A 158 1.47 -9.53 -4.65
C ASP A 158 0.27 -9.10 -3.78
N TRP A 159 -0.20 -9.95 -2.86
CA TRP A 159 -1.27 -9.58 -1.92
C TRP A 159 -0.79 -8.84 -0.67
N ARG A 160 0.50 -8.97 -0.32
CA ARG A 160 1.11 -8.33 0.85
C ARG A 160 1.05 -6.81 0.79
N PRO A 161 1.38 -6.11 -0.33
CA PRO A 161 1.32 -4.65 -0.39
C PRO A 161 -0.09 -4.13 -0.07
N TYR A 162 -1.14 -4.72 -0.66
CA TYR A 162 -2.53 -4.32 -0.37
C TYR A 162 -2.93 -4.56 1.09
N SER A 163 -2.43 -5.63 1.71
CA SER A 163 -2.72 -5.89 3.13
C SER A 163 -2.03 -4.90 4.06
N ARG A 164 -0.82 -4.46 3.71
CA ARG A 164 -0.11 -3.39 4.42
C ARG A 164 -0.82 -2.05 4.25
N GLU A 165 -1.29 -1.76 3.05
CA GLU A 165 -2.05 -0.56 2.72
C GLU A 165 -3.36 -0.48 3.53
N ILE A 166 -4.15 -1.55 3.56
CA ILE A 166 -5.37 -1.64 4.40
C ILE A 166 -5.05 -1.35 5.86
N ARG A 167 -4.02 -2.01 6.41
CA ARG A 167 -3.64 -1.84 7.82
C ARG A 167 -3.25 -0.39 8.14
N ARG A 168 -2.56 0.30 7.24
CA ARG A 168 -2.20 1.71 7.43
C ARG A 168 -3.44 2.61 7.48
N TYR A 169 -4.39 2.43 6.56
CA TYR A 169 -5.64 3.19 6.61
C TYR A 169 -6.46 2.89 7.87
N GLU A 170 -6.46 1.64 8.35
CA GLU A 170 -7.08 1.29 9.64
C GLU A 170 -6.37 1.94 10.84
N GLU A 171 -5.04 2.05 10.80
CA GLU A 171 -4.26 2.76 11.83
C GLU A 171 -4.62 4.25 11.82
N ILE A 172 -4.67 4.89 10.65
CA ILE A 172 -5.05 6.31 10.50
C ILE A 172 -6.47 6.57 11.01
N GLN A 173 -7.43 5.68 10.74
CA GLN A 173 -8.81 5.83 11.23
C GLN A 173 -8.92 5.82 12.76
N ARG A 174 -7.99 5.18 13.46
CA ARG A 174 -8.00 5.10 14.93
C ARG A 174 -7.34 6.33 15.58
N MET A 175 -6.67 7.17 14.80
CA MET A 175 -5.99 8.36 15.31
C MET A 175 -6.99 9.46 15.62
N LYS A 176 -6.73 10.18 16.71
CA LYS A 176 -7.51 11.35 17.08
C LYS A 176 -7.12 12.53 16.19
N VAL A 177 -8.10 13.17 15.57
CA VAL A 177 -7.88 14.39 14.78
C VAL A 177 -7.99 15.61 15.69
N VAL A 178 -6.97 16.45 15.70
CA VAL A 178 -6.92 17.71 16.47
C VAL A 178 -6.62 18.85 15.50
N LEU A 179 -7.43 19.90 15.50
CA LEU A 179 -7.16 21.11 14.73
C LEU A 179 -6.37 22.09 15.61
N VAL A 180 -5.31 22.67 15.05
CA VAL A 180 -4.49 23.67 15.73
C VAL A 180 -4.51 24.95 14.89
N PRO A 181 -4.82 26.13 15.47
CA PRO A 181 -4.69 27.39 14.76
C PRO A 181 -3.24 27.66 14.40
N ARG A 182 -2.98 27.87 13.11
CA ARG A 182 -1.71 28.40 12.62
C ARG A 182 -1.71 29.90 12.89
N GLU A 183 -0.82 30.37 13.76
CA GLU A 183 -0.65 31.81 13.97
C GLU A 183 -0.26 32.47 12.64
N ALA A 184 -1.07 33.43 12.21
CA ALA A 184 -0.82 34.28 11.06
C ALA A 184 0.32 35.25 11.39
N GLY A 185 1.57 34.76 11.44
CA GLY A 185 2.71 35.61 11.79
C GLY A 185 4.05 34.93 12.09
N GLY A 186 4.20 33.62 11.88
CA GLY A 186 5.47 32.94 12.05
C GLY A 186 6.18 32.74 10.72
N THR A 187 7.12 33.61 10.40
CA THR A 187 8.18 33.39 9.41
C THR A 187 8.61 31.93 9.43
N GLN A 188 8.59 31.32 8.25
CA GLN A 188 9.21 30.04 7.94
C GLN A 188 10.66 30.10 8.47
N LEU A 189 10.88 29.62 9.70
CA LEU A 189 12.22 29.42 10.22
C LEU A 189 12.78 28.25 9.43
N ALA A 190 13.52 28.60 8.40
CA ALA A 190 14.44 27.74 7.70
C ALA A 190 15.15 26.85 8.73
N ILE A 191 14.96 25.54 8.59
CA ILE A 191 15.77 24.55 9.27
C ILE A 191 17.20 24.77 8.76
N PRO A 192 18.17 25.20 9.59
CA PRO A 192 19.56 25.15 9.17
C PRO A 192 19.98 23.68 9.17
N ILE A 193 20.67 23.30 8.09
CA ILE A 193 21.29 21.99 7.85
C ILE A 193 22.20 21.58 9.02
#